data_AF-H8YGY2-F1
#
_entry.id   AF-H8YGY2-F1
#
_cell.length_a   1.000
_cell.length_b   1.000
_cell.length_c   1.000
_cell.angle_alpha   90.00
_cell.angle_beta   90.00
_cell.angle_gamma   90.00
#
_symmetry.space_group_name_H-M   'P 1'
#
loop_
_entity.id
_entity.type
_entity.pdbx_description
1 polymer ?
#
loop_
_entity_poly.entity_id
_entity_poly.type
_entity_poly.pdbx_seq_one_letter_code
_entity_poly.pdbx_strand_id
1 'polypeptide(L)'
;APTNAKPSEEVKLRIKTDADSFVGLLGVDQSVLLLKSGNDLSQDDIFNSLNIYQTSTPWMNGYGRYPGQTSGLVTLTNANYPYNTEFPIAFSLAAPQAAIAGMPGTSSIASHPNQAPQIRKEFPENWIFYNAENVGEEEFTLTKKIPDTITSWVVTGFSLNPTSGIALTKNPSKIRVFQPFFVSTNLPYS
;
A
#
# COMPACT_ATOMS: atom_id res chain seq x y z
N ALA A 1 0.45 14.09 -3.67
CA ALA A 1 1.58 14.35 -4.59
C ALA A 1 1.03 14.75 -5.97
N PRO A 2 1.79 15.46 -6.83
CA PRO A 2 1.38 15.66 -8.22
C PRO A 2 1.37 14.34 -8.99
N THR A 3 0.50 14.22 -9.99
CA THR A 3 0.35 13.00 -10.80
C THR A 3 1.40 12.89 -11.89
N ASN A 4 1.92 14.02 -12.37
CA ASN A 4 2.95 14.10 -13.39
C ASN A 4 4.06 15.06 -12.96
N ALA A 5 5.29 14.78 -13.37
CA ALA A 5 6.45 15.63 -13.15
C ALA A 5 7.44 15.52 -14.33
N LYS A 6 8.25 16.55 -14.53
CA LYS A 6 9.41 16.49 -15.44
C LYS A 6 10.63 15.93 -14.69
N PRO A 7 11.54 15.26 -15.40
CA PRO A 7 12.87 14.93 -14.88
C PRO A 7 13.52 16.13 -14.18
N SER A 8 14.15 15.91 -13.02
CA SER A 8 14.79 16.96 -12.23
C SER A 8 13.88 18.07 -11.66
N GLU A 9 12.56 17.95 -11.77
CA GLU A 9 11.61 18.90 -11.17
C GLU A 9 11.51 18.75 -9.64
N GLU A 10 11.31 19.86 -8.93
CA GLU A 10 11.00 19.81 -7.50
C GLU A 10 9.54 19.44 -7.26
N VAL A 11 9.33 18.39 -6.47
CA VAL A 11 8.01 17.87 -6.15
C VAL A 11 7.71 18.10 -4.67
N LYS A 12 6.51 18.61 -4.39
CA LYS A 12 5.96 18.76 -3.04
C LYS A 12 5.06 17.58 -2.71
N LEU A 13 5.43 16.83 -1.68
CA LEU A 13 4.65 15.75 -1.10
C LEU A 13 3.95 16.30 0.14
N ARG A 14 2.63 16.19 0.19
CA ARG A 14 1.84 16.49 1.39
C ARG A 14 1.63 15.19 2.14
N ILE A 15 2.04 15.15 3.39
CA ILE A 15 1.92 14.00 4.26
C ILE A 15 0.98 14.37 5.38
N LYS A 16 -0.07 13.58 5.56
CA LYS A 16 -1.05 13.73 6.62
C LYS A 16 -0.92 12.56 7.58
N THR A 17 -0.78 12.84 8.86
CA THR A 17 -0.65 11.86 9.95
C THR A 17 -1.17 12.46 11.24
N ASP A 18 -1.43 11.65 12.27
CA ASP A 18 -1.73 12.20 13.58
C ASP A 18 -0.50 12.92 14.16
N ALA A 19 -0.72 13.95 14.97
CA ALA A 19 0.36 14.67 15.63
C ALA A 19 1.20 13.74 16.54
N ASP A 20 2.47 14.09 16.75
CA ASP A 20 3.46 13.37 17.53
C ASP A 20 3.77 11.95 17.02
N SER A 21 3.40 11.65 15.77
CA SER A 21 3.68 10.36 15.14
C SER A 21 5.09 10.29 14.57
N PHE A 22 5.67 9.10 14.56
CA PHE A 22 6.78 8.76 13.67
C PHE A 22 6.24 8.48 12.27
N VAL A 23 6.93 8.93 11.23
CA VAL A 23 6.55 8.67 9.82
C VAL A 23 7.73 8.11 9.06
N GLY A 24 7.52 7.01 8.34
CA GLY A 24 8.47 6.47 7.35
C GLY A 24 7.90 6.59 5.95
N LEU A 25 8.71 7.06 5.00
CA LEU A 25 8.36 7.20 3.58
C LEU A 25 9.36 6.43 2.71
N LEU A 26 8.83 5.69 1.74
CA LEU A 26 9.57 4.96 0.73
C LEU A 26 9.10 5.40 -0.66
N GLY A 27 10.04 5.64 -1.58
CA GLY A 27 9.76 6.01 -2.96
C GLY A 27 10.62 5.17 -3.90
N VAL A 28 9.99 4.21 -4.57
CA VAL A 28 10.66 3.23 -5.43
C VAL A 28 10.18 3.31 -6.87
N ASP A 29 11.08 2.97 -7.79
CA ASP A 29 10.76 2.89 -9.21
C ASP A 29 9.76 1.76 -9.47
N GLN A 30 8.74 2.01 -10.29
CA GLN A 30 7.73 1.01 -10.65
C GLN A 30 8.35 -0.23 -11.32
N SER A 31 9.42 -0.09 -12.09
CA SER A 31 10.12 -1.21 -12.73
C SER A 31 10.68 -2.21 -11.71
N VAL A 32 11.18 -1.74 -10.56
CA VAL A 32 11.67 -2.60 -9.47
C VAL A 32 10.50 -3.37 -8.83
N LEU A 33 9.36 -2.71 -8.66
CA LEU A 33 8.14 -3.36 -8.16
C LEU A 33 7.60 -4.43 -9.13
N LEU A 34 7.84 -4.28 -10.44
CA LEU A 34 7.47 -5.27 -11.45
C LEU A 34 8.41 -6.49 -11.46
N LEU A 35 9.68 -6.34 -11.03
CA LEU A 35 10.63 -7.45 -10.94
C LEU A 35 10.30 -8.40 -9.79
N LYS A 36 9.96 -7.86 -8.62
CA LYS A 36 9.55 -8.64 -7.46
C LYS A 36 8.64 -7.82 -6.54
N SER A 37 7.37 -8.24 -6.48
CA SER A 37 6.38 -7.70 -5.54
C SER A 37 6.51 -8.33 -4.15
N GLY A 38 5.84 -7.73 -3.15
CA GLY A 38 5.76 -8.27 -1.78
C GLY A 38 6.89 -7.83 -0.84
N ASN A 39 7.67 -6.82 -1.22
CA ASN A 39 8.71 -6.23 -0.37
C ASN A 39 8.25 -4.95 0.37
N ASP A 40 6.97 -4.58 0.23
CA ASP A 40 6.38 -3.40 0.89
C ASP A 40 5.44 -3.85 2.01
N LEU A 41 5.17 -2.95 2.96
CA LEU A 41 4.26 -3.22 4.07
C LEU A 41 2.81 -3.28 3.57
N SER A 42 2.15 -4.42 3.79
CA SER A 42 0.75 -4.62 3.46
C SER A 42 -0.11 -4.49 4.71
N GLN A 43 -1.19 -3.70 4.58
CA GLN A 43 -2.20 -3.59 5.64
C GLN A 43 -2.76 -4.97 5.99
N ASP A 44 -3.15 -5.75 4.97
CA ASP A 44 -3.75 -7.06 5.17
C ASP A 44 -2.78 -8.02 5.87
N ASP A 45 -1.50 -8.01 5.51
CA ASP A 45 -0.51 -8.90 6.14
C ASP A 45 -0.34 -8.55 7.63
N ILE A 46 -0.31 -7.25 7.97
CA ILE A 46 -0.23 -6.79 9.36
C ILE A 46 -1.48 -7.21 10.14
N PHE A 47 -2.68 -6.93 9.64
CA PHE A 47 -3.91 -7.29 10.36
C PHE A 47 -4.16 -8.80 10.42
N ASN A 48 -3.78 -9.55 9.38
CA ASN A 48 -3.81 -11.01 9.41
C ASN A 48 -2.82 -11.56 10.43
N SER A 49 -1.63 -10.96 10.56
CA SER A 49 -0.67 -11.35 11.60
C SER A 49 -1.18 -11.06 13.01
N LEU A 50 -1.96 -9.98 13.20
CA LEU A 50 -2.57 -9.67 14.50
C LEU A 50 -3.67 -10.66 14.88
N ASN A 51 -4.29 -11.31 13.90
CA ASN A 51 -5.35 -12.29 14.13
C ASN A 51 -4.87 -13.50 14.97
N ILE A 52 -3.57 -13.78 15.01
CA ILE A 52 -3.01 -14.85 15.85
C ILE A 52 -3.17 -14.57 17.35
N TYR A 53 -3.32 -13.30 17.73
CA TYR A 53 -3.53 -12.87 19.11
C TYR A 53 -5.03 -12.84 19.48
N GLN A 54 -5.92 -13.18 18.55
CA GLN A 54 -7.33 -13.29 18.87
C GLN A 54 -7.55 -14.46 19.84
N THR A 55 -7.99 -14.14 21.05
CA THR A 55 -8.29 -15.16 22.05
C THR A 55 -9.55 -15.93 21.66
N SER A 56 -9.45 -17.25 21.65
CA SER A 56 -10.60 -18.15 21.63
C SER A 56 -10.62 -18.98 22.90
N THR A 57 -11.79 -19.38 23.34
CA THR A 57 -11.88 -20.31 24.48
C THR A 57 -11.45 -21.69 24.00
N PRO A 58 -10.58 -22.40 24.74
CA PRO A 58 -10.22 -23.78 24.43
C PRO A 58 -11.48 -24.65 24.35
N TRP A 59 -11.44 -25.69 23.52
CA TRP A 59 -12.55 -26.61 23.38
C TRP A 59 -12.87 -27.26 24.72
N MET A 60 -14.07 -26.99 25.23
CA MET A 60 -14.61 -27.62 26.43
C MET A 60 -15.48 -28.81 25.97
N ASN A 61 -15.20 -30.01 26.49
CA ASN A 61 -15.94 -31.23 26.13
C ASN A 61 -17.46 -31.01 26.27
N GLY A 62 -18.19 -31.06 25.13
CA GLY A 62 -19.64 -30.87 25.07
C GLY A 62 -20.12 -30.42 23.68
N TYR A 63 -21.40 -30.65 23.37
CA TYR A 63 -22.03 -30.24 22.11
C TYR A 63 -23.04 -29.10 22.35
N GLY A 64 -22.63 -27.84 22.21
CA GLY A 64 -23.52 -26.67 22.31
C GLY A 64 -22.76 -25.34 22.44
N ARG A 65 -23.44 -24.22 22.14
CA ARG A 65 -22.82 -22.89 22.19
C ARG A 65 -22.72 -22.42 23.64
N TYR A 66 -21.52 -22.33 24.21
CA TYR A 66 -21.34 -21.90 25.59
C TYR A 66 -21.04 -20.38 25.67
N PRO A 67 -21.44 -19.69 26.76
CA PRO A 67 -21.11 -18.29 26.96
C PRO A 67 -19.59 -18.08 26.93
N GLY A 68 -19.11 -17.19 26.06
CA GLY A 68 -17.67 -16.94 25.90
C GLY A 68 -17.02 -17.66 24.72
N GLN A 69 -17.70 -18.61 24.06
CA GLN A 69 -17.13 -19.43 22.98
C GLN A 69 -16.47 -18.59 21.87
N THR A 70 -17.16 -17.57 21.39
CA THR A 70 -16.67 -16.70 20.30
C THR A 70 -15.98 -15.42 20.78
N SER A 71 -16.04 -15.11 22.08
CA SER A 71 -15.45 -13.88 22.64
C SER A 71 -14.13 -14.13 23.37
N GLY A 72 -13.68 -15.38 23.50
CA GLY A 72 -12.43 -15.71 24.20
C GLY A 72 -12.51 -15.56 25.72
N LEU A 73 -13.70 -15.46 26.29
CA LEU A 73 -13.93 -15.27 27.73
C LEU A 73 -14.25 -16.58 28.42
N VAL A 74 -13.68 -16.81 29.61
CA VAL A 74 -14.03 -17.95 30.46
C VAL A 74 -15.22 -17.58 31.34
N THR A 75 -16.32 -18.33 31.21
CA THR A 75 -17.52 -18.14 32.04
C THR A 75 -17.57 -19.16 33.16
N LEU A 76 -17.68 -18.70 34.41
CA LEU A 76 -17.87 -19.52 35.60
C LEU A 76 -19.31 -19.37 36.09
N THR A 77 -20.06 -20.47 36.19
CA THR A 77 -21.45 -20.46 36.67
C THR A 77 -21.78 -21.72 37.46
N ASN A 78 -22.73 -21.60 38.40
CA ASN A 78 -23.31 -22.71 39.17
C ASN A 78 -24.63 -23.23 38.57
N ALA A 79 -25.05 -22.70 37.42
CA ALA A 79 -26.26 -23.10 36.72
C ALA A 79 -26.07 -24.42 35.94
N ASN A 80 -27.12 -25.25 35.91
CA ASN A 80 -27.17 -26.45 35.08
C ASN A 80 -27.42 -26.06 33.61
N TYR A 81 -26.37 -26.03 32.78
CA TYR A 81 -26.45 -25.60 31.38
C TYR A 81 -26.53 -26.81 30.43
N PRO A 82 -27.68 -27.08 29.77
CA PRO A 82 -27.84 -28.24 28.89
C PRO A 82 -27.25 -28.01 27.50
N TYR A 83 -26.44 -28.96 27.05
CA TYR A 83 -25.91 -29.09 25.69
C TYR A 83 -26.95 -29.82 24.83
N ASN A 84 -27.51 -29.18 23.79
CA ASN A 84 -28.42 -29.87 22.86
C ASN A 84 -28.08 -29.54 21.40
N THR A 85 -28.14 -30.58 20.59
CA THR A 85 -27.69 -30.68 19.19
C THR A 85 -28.84 -30.41 18.22
N GLU A 86 -28.58 -29.61 17.17
CA GLU A 86 -28.78 -29.95 15.74
C GLU A 86 -28.77 -28.71 14.83
N PHE A 87 -28.02 -28.77 13.72
CA PHE A 87 -28.21 -27.91 12.53
C PHE A 87 -27.86 -28.71 11.26
N PRO A 88 -28.72 -28.74 10.23
CA PRO A 88 -28.34 -29.22 8.91
C PRO A 88 -27.72 -28.10 8.07
N ILE A 89 -26.60 -28.41 7.43
CA ILE A 89 -25.88 -27.57 6.46
C ILE A 89 -26.47 -27.77 5.06
N ALA A 90 -26.82 -26.69 4.37
CA ALA A 90 -27.21 -26.69 2.95
C ALA A 90 -26.19 -25.91 2.12
N PHE A 91 -25.59 -26.57 1.12
CA PHE A 91 -24.72 -25.95 0.10
C PHE A 91 -25.53 -25.62 -1.16
N SER A 92 -25.33 -24.45 -1.76
CA SER A 92 -25.72 -24.19 -3.16
C SER A 92 -24.60 -23.50 -3.93
N LEU A 93 -24.19 -24.12 -5.05
CA LEU A 93 -23.28 -23.56 -6.06
C LEU A 93 -24.09 -22.93 -7.19
N ALA A 94 -23.70 -21.74 -7.67
CA ALA A 94 -23.76 -21.38 -9.11
C ALA A 94 -23.07 -20.04 -9.38
N ALA A 95 -22.19 -20.02 -10.39
CA ALA A 95 -21.71 -18.82 -11.09
C ALA A 95 -22.43 -18.71 -12.45
N PRO A 96 -22.41 -17.52 -13.09
CA PRO A 96 -22.05 -17.51 -14.50
C PRO A 96 -21.08 -16.39 -14.91
N GLN A 97 -20.31 -16.74 -15.94
CA GLN A 97 -19.32 -15.99 -16.70
C GLN A 97 -19.96 -15.20 -17.86
N ALA A 98 -19.36 -14.08 -18.27
CA ALA A 98 -19.40 -13.60 -19.66
C ALA A 98 -18.13 -12.81 -20.04
N ALA A 99 -17.67 -12.98 -21.30
CA ALA A 99 -16.62 -12.25 -22.03
C ALA A 99 -17.31 -11.33 -23.10
N ILE A 100 -16.73 -10.32 -23.79
CA ILE A 100 -15.61 -10.29 -24.77
C ILE A 100 -15.26 -8.81 -25.14
N ALA A 101 -13.97 -8.62 -25.48
CA ALA A 101 -13.20 -7.66 -26.32
C ALA A 101 -13.76 -6.38 -27.02
N GLY A 102 -12.84 -5.41 -27.21
CA GLY A 102 -12.89 -4.35 -28.25
C GLY A 102 -11.73 -3.33 -28.17
N MET A 103 -11.03 -3.08 -29.28
CA MET A 103 -9.69 -2.45 -29.48
C MET A 103 -9.68 -0.89 -29.65
N PRO A 104 -8.50 -0.21 -29.88
CA PRO A 104 -8.20 1.15 -29.39
C PRO A 104 -8.38 2.29 -30.42
N GLY A 105 -8.41 3.53 -29.91
CA GLY A 105 -8.38 4.78 -30.70
C GLY A 105 -7.08 5.58 -30.49
N THR A 106 -6.49 6.03 -31.59
CA THR A 106 -5.26 6.82 -31.72
C THR A 106 -5.51 8.33 -31.60
N SER A 107 -4.56 9.09 -31.01
CA SER A 107 -4.54 10.56 -31.07
C SER A 107 -3.15 11.12 -31.36
N SER A 108 -3.12 12.16 -32.19
CA SER A 108 -1.99 12.80 -32.87
C SER A 108 -1.05 13.63 -31.99
N ILE A 109 0.23 13.70 -32.39
CA ILE A 109 1.33 14.43 -31.72
C ILE A 109 1.52 15.81 -32.36
N ALA A 110 1.59 16.86 -31.53
CA ALA A 110 2.00 18.21 -31.93
C ALA A 110 3.46 18.48 -31.54
N SER A 111 4.24 19.05 -32.45
CA SER A 111 5.65 19.42 -32.29
C SER A 111 5.82 20.78 -31.60
N HIS A 112 6.74 20.86 -30.63
CA HIS A 112 7.14 22.10 -29.94
C HIS A 112 8.66 22.35 -30.09
N PRO A 113 9.11 23.62 -30.03
CA PRO A 113 10.43 24.05 -30.50
C PRO A 113 11.59 23.82 -29.53
N ASN A 114 12.78 23.91 -30.12
CA ASN A 114 14.08 23.44 -29.66
C ASN A 114 14.65 24.25 -28.48
N GLN A 115 14.70 23.63 -27.29
CA GLN A 115 15.53 24.05 -26.16
C GLN A 115 16.78 23.17 -26.10
N ALA A 116 17.93 23.75 -25.74
CA ALA A 116 19.17 23.00 -25.55
C ALA A 116 18.94 21.85 -24.56
N PRO A 117 19.28 20.60 -24.93
CA PRO A 117 18.89 19.42 -24.18
C PRO A 117 19.65 19.33 -22.85
N GLN A 118 18.90 19.18 -21.76
CA GLN A 118 19.46 18.86 -20.44
C GLN A 118 19.91 17.40 -20.43
N ILE A 119 21.20 17.18 -20.14
CA ILE A 119 21.77 15.83 -20.05
C ILE A 119 21.38 15.23 -18.72
N ARG A 120 20.58 14.16 -18.78
CA ARG A 120 20.13 13.37 -17.63
C ARG A 120 21.26 12.47 -17.12
N LYS A 121 21.46 12.42 -15.81
CA LYS A 121 22.57 11.67 -15.19
C LYS A 121 22.14 10.79 -14.01
N GLU A 122 21.03 11.12 -13.36
CA GLU A 122 20.62 10.44 -12.12
C GLU A 122 19.54 9.37 -12.40
N PHE A 123 19.96 8.10 -12.37
CA PHE A 123 19.09 6.93 -12.58
C PHE A 123 19.09 5.96 -11.38
N PRO A 124 18.65 6.40 -10.19
CA PRO A 124 18.57 5.52 -9.02
C PRO A 124 17.39 4.55 -9.15
N GLU A 125 17.45 3.44 -8.41
CA GLU A 125 16.31 2.51 -8.24
C GLU A 125 15.40 2.91 -7.06
N ASN A 126 15.99 3.56 -6.05
CA ASN A 126 15.30 4.11 -4.88
C ASN A 126 15.49 5.63 -4.85
N TRP A 127 14.38 6.36 -4.76
CA TRP A 127 14.35 7.82 -4.71
C TRP A 127 14.17 8.37 -3.29
N ILE A 128 13.22 7.82 -2.53
CA ILE A 128 12.89 8.31 -1.18
C ILE A 128 13.14 7.19 -0.17
N PHE A 129 14.00 7.48 0.78
CA PHE A 129 14.13 6.74 2.02
C PHE A 129 14.23 7.77 3.14
N TYR A 130 13.09 8.13 3.72
CA TYR A 130 12.97 9.27 4.63
C TYR A 130 12.16 8.91 5.86
N ASN A 131 12.59 9.41 7.01
CA ASN A 131 11.84 9.33 8.25
C ASN A 131 11.72 10.71 8.90
N ALA A 132 10.61 10.92 9.59
CA ALA A 132 10.39 12.06 10.47
C ALA A 132 10.00 11.54 11.85
N GLU A 133 10.72 12.00 12.87
CA GLU A 133 10.40 11.73 14.27
C GLU A 133 9.51 12.86 14.78
N ASN A 134 8.44 12.50 15.50
CA ASN A 134 7.60 13.42 16.26
C ASN A 134 7.07 14.59 15.41
N VAL A 135 6.18 14.28 14.46
CA VAL A 135 5.55 15.28 13.60
C VAL A 135 4.56 16.11 14.43
N GLY A 136 4.95 17.32 14.82
CA GLY A 136 4.13 18.18 15.70
C GLY A 136 2.83 18.75 15.09
N GLU A 137 2.61 18.56 13.79
CA GLU A 137 1.41 19.00 13.07
C GLU A 137 0.74 17.81 12.37
N GLU A 138 -0.58 17.88 12.14
CA GLU A 138 -1.30 16.81 11.45
C GLU A 138 -0.99 16.71 9.94
N GLU A 139 -0.38 17.74 9.35
CA GLU A 139 0.03 17.77 7.95
C GLU A 139 1.37 18.49 7.82
N PHE A 140 2.31 17.90 7.07
CA PHE A 140 3.55 18.58 6.69
C PHE A 140 3.86 18.38 5.21
N THR A 141 4.64 19.30 4.65
CA THR A 141 5.06 19.23 3.25
C THR A 141 6.55 18.89 3.14
N LEU A 142 6.84 17.77 2.48
CA LEU A 142 8.20 17.37 2.12
C LEU A 142 8.48 17.77 0.66
N THR A 143 9.49 18.61 0.45
CA THR A 143 9.97 18.97 -0.90
C THR A 143 11.16 18.09 -1.26
N LYS A 144 11.09 17.38 -2.38
CA LYS A 144 12.18 16.56 -2.91
C LYS A 144 12.30 16.76 -4.42
N LYS A 145 13.54 16.82 -4.91
CA LYS A 145 13.84 16.80 -6.34
C LYS A 145 13.61 15.39 -6.88
N ILE A 146 12.83 15.27 -7.95
CA ILE A 146 12.56 13.97 -8.58
C ILE A 146 13.75 13.56 -9.48
N PRO A 147 14.12 12.27 -9.55
CA PRO A 147 15.26 11.84 -10.35
C PRO A 147 15.01 12.00 -11.85
N ASP A 148 16.07 11.85 -12.64
CA ASP A 148 15.99 12.04 -14.10
C ASP A 148 15.36 10.85 -14.84
N THR A 149 15.06 9.78 -14.11
CA THR A 149 14.54 8.54 -14.67
C THR A 149 13.12 8.77 -15.22
N ILE A 150 12.92 8.45 -16.50
CA ILE A 150 11.59 8.49 -17.14
C ILE A 150 10.88 7.20 -16.79
N THR A 151 10.21 7.23 -15.65
CA THR A 151 9.54 6.10 -15.02
C THR A 151 8.32 6.60 -14.24
N SER A 152 7.62 5.69 -13.59
CA SER A 152 6.70 6.08 -12.53
C SER A 152 7.32 5.75 -11.18
N TRP A 153 7.33 6.72 -10.28
CA TRP A 153 7.71 6.52 -8.88
C TRP A 153 6.45 6.20 -8.08
N VAL A 154 6.53 5.15 -7.25
CA VAL A 154 5.48 4.79 -6.30
C VAL A 154 5.96 5.17 -4.92
N VAL A 155 5.22 6.06 -4.27
CA VAL A 155 5.52 6.54 -2.91
C VAL A 155 4.53 5.91 -1.94
N THR A 156 5.07 5.19 -0.96
CA THR A 156 4.34 4.59 0.15
C THR A 156 4.89 5.12 1.47
N GLY A 157 4.13 4.90 2.54
CA GLY A 157 4.55 5.32 3.87
C GLY A 157 3.67 4.74 4.96
N PHE A 158 4.22 4.69 6.16
CA PHE A 158 3.56 4.27 7.38
C PHE A 158 3.80 5.30 8.49
N SER A 159 2.90 5.34 9.47
CA SER A 159 3.07 6.12 10.69
C SER A 159 2.85 5.28 11.94
N LEU A 160 3.50 5.69 13.03
CA LEU A 160 3.38 5.08 14.35
C LEU A 160 3.05 6.17 15.36
N ASN A 161 1.92 6.01 16.05
CA ASN A 161 1.45 6.89 17.09
C ASN A 161 1.19 6.10 18.38
N PRO A 162 1.54 6.63 19.57
CA PRO A 162 1.28 5.95 20.83
C PRO A 162 -0.21 5.69 21.13
N THR A 163 -1.11 6.52 20.59
CA THR A 163 -2.55 6.48 20.87
C THR A 163 -3.32 5.77 19.75
N SER A 164 -3.09 6.15 18.49
CA SER A 164 -3.80 5.57 17.34
C SER A 164 -3.12 4.31 16.76
N GLY A 165 -1.89 4.00 17.20
CA GLY A 165 -1.16 2.80 16.79
C GLY A 165 -0.45 2.95 15.45
N ILE A 166 -0.49 1.90 14.63
CA ILE A 166 0.14 1.88 13.30
C ILE A 166 -0.88 2.25 12.22
N ALA A 167 -0.48 3.11 11.28
CA ALA A 167 -1.24 3.41 10.08
C ALA A 167 -0.38 3.23 8.83
N LEU A 168 -1.01 2.80 7.74
CA LEU A 168 -0.38 2.67 6.44
C LEU A 168 -1.11 3.54 5.42
N THR A 169 -0.36 3.98 4.41
CA THR A 169 -0.94 4.73 3.29
C THR A 169 -1.92 3.85 2.53
N LYS A 170 -3.21 4.19 2.57
CA LYS A 170 -4.27 3.41 1.91
C LYS A 170 -4.10 3.29 0.39
N ASN A 171 -3.71 4.38 -0.25
CA ASN A 171 -3.48 4.44 -1.69
C ASN A 171 -2.08 4.99 -1.97
N PRO A 172 -1.13 4.16 -2.43
CA PRO A 172 0.20 4.61 -2.83
C PRO A 172 0.14 5.79 -3.80
N SER A 173 0.94 6.82 -3.56
CA SER A 173 1.00 7.98 -4.43
C SER A 173 1.90 7.67 -5.63
N LYS A 174 1.31 7.65 -6.83
CA LYS A 174 2.05 7.41 -8.08
C LYS A 174 2.37 8.73 -8.77
N ILE A 175 3.66 8.94 -9.08
CA ILE A 175 4.15 10.13 -9.79
C ILE A 175 4.76 9.68 -11.10
N ARG A 176 4.15 10.08 -12.22
CA ARG A 176 4.64 9.74 -13.55
C ARG A 176 5.65 10.79 -14.02
N VAL A 177 6.90 10.38 -14.20
CA VAL A 177 7.94 11.21 -14.81
C VAL A 177 7.96 10.92 -16.30
N PHE A 178 7.65 11.94 -17.11
CA PHE A 178 7.56 11.77 -18.56
C PHE A 178 8.10 12.97 -19.31
N GLN A 179 8.75 12.68 -20.44
CA GLN A 179 9.08 13.68 -21.46
C GLN A 179 8.59 13.18 -22.83
N PRO A 180 7.99 14.05 -23.67
CA PRO A 180 7.49 13.67 -24.99
C PRO A 180 8.56 13.09 -25.93
N PHE A 181 9.82 13.48 -25.75
CA PHE A 181 10.96 12.98 -26.52
C PHE A 181 12.10 12.62 -25.56
N PHE A 182 12.61 11.41 -25.67
CA PHE A 182 13.76 10.94 -24.89
C PHE A 182 14.50 9.81 -25.60
N VAL A 183 15.76 9.62 -25.24
CA VAL A 183 16.56 8.46 -25.64
C VAL A 183 16.54 7.44 -24.50
N SER A 184 16.33 6.17 -24.85
CA SER A 184 16.47 5.03 -23.95
C SER A 184 17.69 4.22 -24.36
N THR A 185 18.51 3.85 -23.38
CA THR A 185 19.69 3.01 -23.58
C THR A 185 19.48 1.68 -22.89
N ASN A 186 19.50 0.58 -23.63
CA ASN A 186 19.51 -0.76 -23.07
C ASN A 186 20.96 -1.26 -23.02
N LEU A 187 21.57 -1.24 -21.84
CA LEU A 187 22.96 -1.62 -21.63
C LEU A 187 23.02 -3.01 -20.98
N PRO A 188 23.88 -3.93 -21.47
CA PRO A 188 24.05 -5.23 -20.84
C PRO A 188 24.68 -5.09 -19.46
N TYR A 189 24.36 -6.04 -18.58
CA TYR A 189 25.03 -6.18 -17.30
C TYR A 189 26.39 -6.85 -17.52
N SER A 190 27.43 -6.03 -17.72
CA SER A 190 28.84 -6.39 -17.99
C SER A 190 29.13 -7.24 -19.23
#